data_AF-A0A7E4VPU1-F1
#
_entry.id   AF-A0A7E4VPU1-F1
#
_cell.length_a   1.000
_cell.length_b   1.000
_cell.length_c   1.000
_cell.angle_alpha   90.00
_cell.angle_beta   90.00
_cell.angle_gamma   90.00
#
_symmetry.space_group_name_H-M   'P 1'
#
loop_
_entity.id
_entity.type
_entity.pdbx_description
1 polymer ?
#
loop_
_entity_poly.entity_id
_entity_poly.type
_entity_poly.pdbx_seq_one_letter_code
_entity_poly.pdbx_strand_id
1 'polypeptide(L)'
;MSIHWLGLQLLLSLSIATASKVFPVNSKAPTGWFVADLAYDGICTQHETLTVQSSLNSNYFAIENHTVVTRQPLERIAGQQVLLSILAVRAPFDRILTLTVDVQDEK
;
A
#
# COMPACT_ATOMS: atom_id res chain seq x y z
N MET A 1 27.82 32.98 9.31
CA MET A 1 26.88 31.84 9.41
C MET A 1 26.89 31.13 8.06
N SER A 2 27.51 29.96 8.00
CA SER A 2 27.97 29.33 6.75
C SER A 2 26.84 28.77 5.90
N ILE A 3 26.83 29.14 4.61
CA ILE A 3 25.96 28.67 3.53
C ILE A 3 25.97 27.13 3.38
N HIS A 4 27.01 26.47 3.88
CA HIS A 4 27.15 25.01 3.87
C HIS A 4 26.06 24.25 4.65
N TRP A 5 25.39 24.88 5.62
CA TRP A 5 24.32 24.23 6.39
C TRP A 5 22.98 24.15 5.65
N LEU A 6 22.65 25.15 4.83
CA LEU A 6 21.40 25.19 4.05
C LEU A 6 21.43 24.21 2.87
N GLY A 7 22.60 24.03 2.23
CA GLY A 7 22.74 23.06 1.13
C GLY A 7 22.58 21.61 1.59
N LEU A 8 23.06 21.28 2.79
CA LEU A 8 22.94 19.94 3.36
C LEU A 8 21.50 19.56 3.71
N GLN A 9 20.72 20.52 4.25
CA GLN A 9 19.29 20.30 4.53
C GLN A 9 18.45 20.13 3.25
N LEU A 10 18.82 20.79 2.16
CA LEU A 10 18.12 20.68 0.87
C LEU A 10 18.40 19.35 0.15
N LEU A 11 19.60 18.77 0.31
CA LEU A 11 19.95 17.46 -0.24
C LEU A 11 19.31 16.31 0.55
N LEU A 12 19.12 16.47 1.85
CA LEU A 12 18.41 15.52 2.71
C LEU A 12 16.90 15.47 2.40
N SER A 13 16.27 16.60 2.08
CA SER A 13 14.85 16.62 1.72
C SER A 13 14.56 16.07 0.31
N LEU A 14 15.52 16.14 -0.62
CA LEU A 14 15.37 15.56 -1.96
C LEU A 14 15.41 14.02 -1.98
N SER A 15 15.95 13.41 -0.92
CA SER A 15 16.15 11.96 -0.83
C SER A 15 14.92 11.20 -0.32
N ILE A 16 13.85 11.88 0.08
CA ILE A 16 12.58 11.26 0.50
C ILE A 16 11.58 11.31 -0.67
N ALA A 17 12.05 11.04 -1.88
CA ALA A 17 11.18 10.49 -2.91
C ALA A 17 11.07 8.98 -2.64
N THR A 18 10.32 8.59 -1.61
CA THR A 18 10.00 7.18 -1.38
C THR A 18 9.26 6.69 -2.61
N ALA A 19 9.90 5.87 -3.43
CA ALA A 19 9.23 5.16 -4.51
C ALA A 19 8.03 4.42 -3.90
N SER A 20 6.82 4.77 -4.34
CA SER A 20 5.61 4.08 -3.90
C SER A 20 5.76 2.60 -4.25
N LYS A 21 5.78 1.72 -3.24
CA LYS A 21 5.95 0.29 -3.46
C LYS A 21 4.72 -0.23 -4.19
N VAL A 22 4.95 -0.92 -5.31
CA VAL A 22 3.91 -1.54 -6.13
C VAL A 22 3.89 -3.03 -5.85
N PHE A 23 2.70 -3.57 -5.58
CA PHE A 23 2.48 -4.97 -5.25
C PHE A 23 1.84 -5.70 -6.42
N PRO A 24 2.56 -6.56 -7.15
CA PRO A 24 1.99 -7.30 -8.26
C PRO A 24 1.10 -8.44 -7.75
N VAL A 25 -0.03 -8.65 -8.42
CA VAL A 25 -0.90 -9.82 -8.21
C VAL A 25 -1.40 -10.32 -9.56
N ASN A 26 -1.43 -11.64 -9.76
CA ASN A 26 -1.94 -12.24 -10.99
C ASN A 26 -3.47 -12.07 -11.05
N SER A 27 -4.02 -11.70 -12.22
CA SER A 27 -5.47 -11.54 -12.40
C SER A 27 -6.28 -12.82 -12.15
N LYS A 28 -5.64 -14.00 -12.25
CA LYS A 28 -6.23 -15.31 -11.96
C LYS A 28 -6.01 -15.79 -10.53
N ALA A 29 -5.44 -14.95 -9.66
CA ALA A 29 -5.27 -15.27 -8.25
C ALA A 29 -6.65 -15.57 -7.62
N PRO A 30 -6.80 -16.70 -6.89
CA PRO A 30 -8.06 -17.03 -6.26
C PRO A 30 -8.40 -16.02 -5.16
N THR A 31 -9.64 -16.01 -4.69
CA THR A 31 -10.02 -15.26 -3.47
C THR A 31 -9.24 -15.78 -2.25
N GLY A 32 -8.81 -14.87 -1.38
CA GLY A 32 -7.96 -15.14 -0.22
C GLY A 32 -6.47 -15.21 -0.56
N TRP A 33 -6.07 -14.90 -1.80
CA TRP A 33 -4.68 -14.92 -2.21
C TRP A 33 -3.90 -13.77 -1.58
N PHE A 34 -2.68 -14.07 -1.12
CA PHE A 34 -1.75 -13.13 -0.52
C PHE A 34 -1.25 -12.09 -1.54
N VAL A 35 -1.32 -10.80 -1.19
CA VAL A 35 -0.79 -9.70 -2.01
C VAL A 35 0.40 -9.04 -1.33
N ALA A 36 0.27 -8.66 -0.06
CA ALA A 36 1.31 -7.93 0.67
C ALA A 36 1.16 -8.08 2.18
N ASP A 37 2.26 -8.14 2.92
CA ASP A 37 2.27 -8.04 4.38
C ASP A 37 2.77 -6.64 4.78
N LEU A 38 1.85 -5.82 5.28
CA LEU A 38 2.12 -4.41 5.56
C LEU A 38 2.98 -4.21 6.81
N ALA A 39 2.94 -5.16 7.75
CA ALA A 39 3.74 -5.11 8.96
C ALA A 39 5.17 -5.59 8.67
N TYR A 40 5.32 -6.70 7.94
CA TYR A 40 6.62 -7.22 7.51
C TYR A 40 7.35 -6.24 6.61
N ASP A 41 6.63 -5.56 5.72
CA ASP A 41 7.18 -4.54 4.83
C ASP A 41 7.50 -3.20 5.51
N GLY A 42 7.22 -3.07 6.82
CA GLY A 42 7.47 -1.85 7.59
C GLY A 42 6.56 -0.67 7.22
N ILE A 43 5.46 -0.92 6.52
CA ILE A 43 4.47 0.10 6.14
C ILE A 43 3.60 0.46 7.36
N CYS A 44 3.23 -0.55 8.14
CA CYS A 44 2.56 -0.41 9.43
C CYS A 44 3.26 -1.20 10.53
N THR A 45 2.77 -1.02 11.74
CA THR A 45 3.16 -1.73 12.95
C THR A 45 2.07 -2.72 13.33
N GLN A 46 2.44 -3.79 14.02
CA GLN A 46 1.48 -4.81 14.50
C GLN A 46 0.45 -4.26 15.50
N HIS A 47 0.68 -3.06 16.04
CA HIS A 47 -0.22 -2.39 16.98
C HIS A 47 -1.25 -1.47 16.30
N GLU A 48 -1.16 -1.28 14.98
CA GLU A 48 -2.15 -0.51 14.22
C GLU A 48 -3.34 -1.41 13.86
N THR A 49 -4.56 -0.89 14.02
CA THR A 49 -5.75 -1.51 13.40
C THR A 49 -5.91 -0.94 12.01
N LEU A 50 -6.10 -1.81 11.01
CA LEU A 50 -6.15 -1.40 9.61
C LEU A 50 -7.54 -1.61 9.02
N THR A 51 -8.06 -0.58 8.35
CA THR A 51 -9.36 -0.63 7.67
C THR A 51 -9.22 -0.10 6.25
N VAL A 52 -9.52 -0.94 5.25
CA VAL A 52 -9.61 -0.50 3.84
C VAL A 52 -10.72 0.53 3.72
N GLN A 53 -10.36 1.72 3.23
CA GLN A 53 -11.31 2.77 2.93
C GLN A 53 -11.99 2.48 1.59
N SER A 54 -13.26 2.86 1.47
CA SER A 54 -13.99 2.69 0.21
C SER A 54 -13.39 3.56 -0.89
N SER A 55 -12.85 2.90 -1.92
CA SER A 55 -12.39 3.50 -3.17
C SER A 55 -12.83 2.66 -4.36
N LEU A 56 -12.61 3.18 -5.59
CA LEU A 56 -12.83 2.40 -6.81
C LEU A 56 -12.00 1.11 -6.74
N ASN A 57 -12.65 -0.03 -6.97
CA ASN A 57 -12.04 -1.36 -6.92
C ASN A 57 -11.47 -1.80 -5.55
N SER A 58 -11.70 -1.06 -4.46
CA SER A 58 -11.32 -1.49 -3.10
C SER A 58 -12.00 -2.79 -2.66
N ASN A 59 -13.20 -3.08 -3.19
CA ASN A 59 -13.97 -4.29 -2.90
C ASN A 59 -13.31 -5.59 -3.37
N TYR A 60 -12.31 -5.52 -4.25
CA TYR A 60 -11.54 -6.67 -4.70
C TYR A 60 -10.47 -7.11 -3.70
N PHE A 61 -10.23 -6.33 -2.65
CA PHE A 61 -9.21 -6.59 -1.64
C PHE A 61 -9.78 -6.52 -0.23
N ALA A 62 -9.10 -7.18 0.70
CA ALA A 62 -9.38 -7.12 2.13
C ALA A 62 -8.06 -7.04 2.91
N ILE A 63 -8.16 -6.65 4.18
CA ILE A 63 -7.04 -6.75 5.12
C ILE A 63 -7.37 -7.80 6.16
N GLU A 64 -6.49 -8.78 6.30
CA GLU A 64 -6.55 -9.84 7.29
C GLU A 64 -5.20 -9.88 8.01
N ASN A 65 -5.18 -9.65 9.33
CA ASN A 65 -3.94 -9.68 10.14
C ASN A 65 -2.77 -8.88 9.50
N HIS A 66 -3.01 -7.59 9.19
CA HIS A 66 -2.04 -6.70 8.54
C HIS A 66 -1.60 -7.10 7.13
N THR A 67 -2.21 -8.12 6.55
CA THR A 67 -1.94 -8.62 5.21
C THR A 67 -3.05 -8.20 4.26
N VAL A 68 -2.69 -7.72 3.07
CA VAL A 68 -3.63 -7.48 1.98
C VAL A 68 -3.85 -8.81 1.25
N VAL A 69 -5.12 -9.19 1.11
CA VAL A 69 -5.54 -10.39 0.39
C VAL A 69 -6.60 -10.04 -0.65
N THR A 70 -6.74 -10.89 -1.66
CA THR A 70 -7.83 -10.78 -2.64
C THR A 70 -9.17 -11.17 -1.99
N ARG A 71 -10.23 -10.44 -2.33
CA ARG A 71 -11.60 -10.67 -1.82
C ARG A 71 -12.57 -11.09 -2.92
N GLN A 72 -12.29 -10.71 -4.16
CA GLN A 72 -13.10 -11.05 -5.33
C GLN A 72 -12.20 -11.47 -6.49
N PRO A 73 -12.73 -12.19 -7.49
CA PRO A 73 -11.99 -12.51 -8.72
C PRO A 73 -11.50 -11.24 -9.42
N LEU A 74 -10.23 -11.21 -9.84
CA LEU A 74 -9.55 -10.00 -10.34
C LEU A 74 -9.61 -9.85 -11.87
N GLU A 75 -10.20 -10.79 -12.59
CA GLU A 75 -10.21 -10.82 -14.07
C GLU A 75 -10.86 -9.56 -14.67
N ARG A 76 -11.84 -8.97 -13.96
CA ARG A 76 -12.52 -7.73 -14.38
C ARG A 76 -11.63 -6.49 -14.33
N ILE A 77 -10.54 -6.55 -13.56
CA ILE A 77 -9.60 -5.45 -13.38
C ILE A 77 -8.19 -5.86 -13.82
N ALA A 78 -8.06 -6.91 -14.64
CA ALA A 78 -6.80 -7.33 -15.23
C ALA A 78 -6.15 -6.19 -16.03
N GLY A 79 -4.84 -6.01 -15.88
CA GLY A 79 -4.06 -4.94 -16.49
C GLY A 79 -4.22 -3.57 -15.83
N GLN A 80 -4.92 -3.47 -14.70
CA GLN A 80 -5.13 -2.21 -13.98
C GLN A 80 -4.23 -2.09 -12.75
N GLN A 81 -3.84 -0.86 -12.43
CA GLN A 81 -3.29 -0.52 -11.13
C GLN A 81 -4.40 -0.01 -10.21
N VAL A 82 -4.56 -0.65 -9.06
CA VAL A 82 -5.54 -0.30 -8.03
C VAL A 82 -4.85 0.43 -6.90
N LEU A 83 -5.39 1.58 -6.53
CA LEU A 83 -4.92 2.35 -5.39
C LEU A 83 -5.82 2.08 -4.17
N LEU A 84 -5.25 1.43 -3.17
CA LEU A 84 -5.92 1.11 -1.91
C LEU A 84 -5.54 2.16 -0.87
N SER A 85 -6.55 2.87 -0.37
CA SER A 85 -6.42 3.75 0.79
C SER A 85 -6.79 2.97 2.05
N ILE A 86 -5.92 2.97 3.05
CA ILE A 86 -6.09 2.21 4.28
C ILE A 86 -5.96 3.17 5.45
N LEU A 87 -6.97 3.18 6.33
CA LEU A 87 -6.88 3.88 7.59
C LEU A 87 -6.15 2.98 8.59
N ALA A 88 -5.00 3.46 9.07
CA ALA A 88 -4.25 2.85 10.15
C ALA A 88 -4.49 3.65 11.45
N VAL A 89 -5.06 2.98 12.43
CA VAL A 89 -5.46 3.56 13.72
C VAL A 89 -4.53 3.04 14.81
N ARG A 90 -3.85 3.94 15.51
CA ARG A 90 -3.09 3.61 16.73
C ARG A 90 -3.01 4.83 17.63
N ALA A 91 -3.61 4.76 18.81
CA ALA A 91 -3.57 5.88 19.76
C ALA A 91 -2.12 6.37 19.99
N PRO A 92 -1.86 7.70 19.96
CA PRO A 92 -2.85 8.78 19.88
C PRO A 92 -3.12 9.34 18.47
N PHE A 93 -2.66 8.68 17.40
CA PHE A 93 -2.74 9.23 16.03
C PHE A 93 -3.26 8.22 15.01
N ASP A 94 -4.04 8.73 14.07
CA ASP A 94 -4.50 7.98 12.92
C ASP A 94 -3.82 8.50 11.65
N ARG A 95 -3.59 7.61 10.68
CA ARG A 95 -3.00 7.98 9.39
C ARG A 95 -3.59 7.19 8.25
N ILE A 96 -3.49 7.76 7.05
CA ILE A 96 -3.83 7.07 5.80
C ILE A 96 -2.55 6.50 5.19
N LEU A 97 -2.61 5.20 4.87
CA LEU A 97 -1.62 4.50 4.08
C LEU A 97 -2.19 4.34 2.66
N THR A 98 -1.33 4.52 1.67
CA THR A 98 -1.70 4.29 0.27
C THR A 98 -0.85 3.16 -0.28
N LEU A 99 -1.50 2.17 -0.89
CA LEU A 99 -0.84 1.06 -1.57
C LEU A 99 -1.26 1.02 -3.03
N THR A 100 -0.31 0.73 -3.91
CA THR A 100 -0.60 0.46 -5.30
C THR A 100 -0.49 -1.04 -5.54
N VAL A 101 -1.58 -1.66 -5.99
CA VAL A 101 -1.62 -3.06 -6.41
C VAL A 101 -1.68 -3.12 -7.92
N ASP A 102 -0.73 -3.80 -8.55
CA ASP A 102 -0.68 -3.99 -10.00
C ASP A 102 -1.29 -5.35 -10.36
N VAL A 103 -2.48 -5.34 -10.96
CA VAL A 103 -3.19 -6.56 -11.35
C VAL A 103 -2.69 -6.99 -12.72
N GLN A 104 -1.80 -7.97 -12.75
CA GLN A 104 -1.13 -8.41 -13.96
C GLN A 104 -2.06 -9.28 -14.80
N ASP A 105 -2.20 -8.92 -16.07
CA ASP A 105 -2.90 -9.74 -17.05
C ASP A 105 -1.98 -10.88 -17.52
N GLU A 106 -2.43 -12.11 -17.33
CA GLU A 106 -1.69 -13.30 -17.76
C GLU A 106 -2.01 -13.54 -19.24
N LYS A 107 -1.13 -13.05 -20.12
CA LYS A 107 -1.19 -13.32 -21.57
C LYS A 107 -1.03 -14.79 -21.90
#